data_AF-A0A4X1TGW4-F1
#
_entry.id   AF-A0A4X1TGW4-F1
#
_cell.length_a   1.000
_cell.length_b   1.000
_cell.length_c   1.000
_cell.angle_alpha   90.00
_cell.angle_beta   90.00
_cell.angle_gamma   90.00
#
_symmetry.space_group_name_H-M   'P 1'
#
loop_
_entity.id
_entity.type
_entity.pdbx_description
1 polymer ?
#
loop_
_entity_poly.entity_id
_entity_poly.type
_entity_poly.pdbx_seq_one_letter_code
_entity_poly.pdbx_strand_id
1 'polypeptide(L)'
;MSFDSTKETVSTAAPKAQESSKSSTSVMTEKQREEEEWESINVLLMTHGLKPLSLVKRTDMKDLIIFDKQSSQRMRENLKTLMEETSRQQNMIRELIETNTQLKNELQLEQSRAADQEQRANDLEQIMESVKSKIGEMEDESLNRVCQQQNKIGELQKEHKALQAKCQHYKKKRMEQQETIASLQKDIYRLTKEEEERIVTQNRVFSYLCKRVPHTILDRQ
;
A
#
# COMPACT_ATOMS: atom_id res chain seq x y z
N MET A 1 47.17 -94.70 39.04
CA MET A 1 47.35 -94.11 37.69
C MET A 1 46.76 -95.12 36.71
N SER A 2 45.53 -94.96 36.22
CA SER A 2 45.13 -94.14 35.04
C SER A 2 45.95 -94.53 33.80
N PHE A 3 45.42 -94.95 32.64
CA PHE A 3 44.06 -94.93 32.07
C PHE A 3 43.86 -96.07 31.04
N ASP A 4 42.59 -96.21 30.70
CA ASP A 4 41.82 -97.13 29.86
C ASP A 4 42.10 -97.10 28.34
N SER A 5 41.80 -98.19 27.62
CA SER A 5 41.25 -98.17 26.24
C SER A 5 40.94 -99.56 25.68
N THR A 6 39.65 -99.83 25.67
CA THR A 6 38.89 -100.82 24.90
C THR A 6 39.17 -100.75 23.39
N LYS A 7 39.14 -101.91 22.71
CA LYS A 7 39.08 -101.99 21.25
C LYS A 7 38.10 -103.09 20.84
N GLU A 8 36.90 -102.67 20.46
CA GLU A 8 35.87 -103.51 19.86
C GLU A 8 35.72 -103.15 18.36
N THR A 9 35.60 -104.23 17.56
CA THR A 9 34.82 -104.40 16.32
C THR A 9 34.72 -103.27 15.29
N VAL A 10 35.19 -103.56 14.06
CA VAL A 10 34.63 -102.97 12.82
C VAL A 10 34.46 -104.05 11.77
N SER A 11 33.20 -104.44 11.56
CA SER A 11 32.75 -105.18 10.38
C SER A 11 32.28 -104.13 9.35
N THR A 12 32.84 -104.17 8.15
CA THR A 12 32.61 -103.18 7.09
C THR A 12 31.54 -103.71 6.13
N ALA A 13 30.36 -103.08 6.11
CA ALA A 13 29.36 -103.25 5.07
C ALA A 13 28.79 -101.87 4.67
N ALA A 14 28.63 -101.69 3.36
CA ALA A 14 28.49 -100.42 2.63
C ALA A 14 27.34 -99.47 3.02
N PRO A 15 27.50 -98.14 2.84
CA PRO A 15 26.40 -97.19 2.78
C PRO A 15 26.16 -96.73 1.33
N LYS A 16 25.20 -97.33 0.62
CA LYS A 16 24.80 -96.89 -0.74
C LYS A 16 23.37 -96.32 -0.81
N ALA A 17 22.68 -96.22 0.33
CA ALA A 17 21.28 -95.79 0.40
C ALA A 17 21.07 -94.39 1.04
N GLN A 18 22.08 -93.76 1.65
CA GLN A 18 21.90 -92.47 2.35
C GLN A 18 22.15 -91.21 1.50
N GLU A 19 22.86 -91.31 0.38
CA GLU A 19 23.12 -90.15 -0.52
C GLU A 19 21.93 -89.86 -1.45
N SER A 20 21.22 -90.90 -1.90
CA SER A 20 20.02 -90.76 -2.74
C SER A 20 18.87 -90.05 -2.01
N SER A 21 18.75 -90.29 -0.70
CA SER A 21 17.71 -89.71 0.15
C SER A 21 17.97 -88.22 0.39
N LYS A 22 19.22 -87.85 0.75
CA LYS A 22 19.62 -86.45 0.99
C LYS A 22 19.55 -85.60 -0.28
N SER A 23 19.93 -86.15 -1.43
CA SER A 23 19.85 -85.45 -2.73
C SER A 23 18.39 -85.21 -3.16
N SER A 24 17.47 -86.13 -2.88
CA SER A 24 16.06 -85.98 -3.24
C SER A 24 15.33 -84.96 -2.35
N THR A 25 15.66 -84.91 -1.05
CA THR A 25 15.06 -83.93 -0.12
C THR A 25 15.51 -82.50 -0.43
N SER A 26 16.78 -82.32 -0.81
CA SER A 26 17.35 -81.02 -1.22
C SER A 26 16.72 -80.49 -2.51
N VAL A 27 16.45 -81.36 -3.50
CA VAL A 27 15.86 -80.94 -4.79
C VAL A 27 14.37 -80.62 -4.64
N MET A 28 13.63 -81.32 -3.77
CA MET A 28 12.23 -80.98 -3.49
C MET A 28 12.07 -79.62 -2.80
N THR A 29 12.94 -79.29 -1.85
CA THR A 29 12.89 -78.01 -1.14
C THR A 29 13.27 -76.82 -2.04
N GLU A 30 14.19 -77.01 -2.98
CA GLU A 30 14.49 -75.97 -3.98
C GLU A 30 13.34 -75.72 -4.95
N LYS A 31 12.68 -76.78 -5.42
CA LYS A 31 11.53 -76.65 -6.33
C LYS A 31 10.36 -75.87 -5.68
N GLN A 32 10.06 -76.16 -4.41
CA GLN A 32 9.03 -75.42 -3.67
C GLN A 32 9.38 -73.93 -3.54
N ARG A 33 10.65 -73.62 -3.27
CA ARG A 33 11.13 -72.23 -3.19
C ARG A 33 10.94 -71.47 -4.51
N GLU A 34 11.24 -72.11 -5.64
CA GLU A 34 11.02 -71.47 -6.96
C GLU A 34 9.53 -71.27 -7.27
N GLU A 35 8.67 -72.20 -6.87
CA GLU A 35 7.21 -72.06 -7.00
C GLU A 35 6.68 -70.90 -6.15
N GLU A 36 7.17 -70.74 -4.91
CA GLU A 36 6.84 -69.61 -4.02
C GLU A 36 7.31 -68.25 -4.59
N GLU A 37 8.52 -68.20 -5.15
CA GLU A 37 9.05 -66.99 -5.81
C GLU A 37 8.20 -66.59 -7.03
N TRP A 38 7.78 -67.57 -7.83
CA TRP A 38 6.88 -67.33 -8.96
C TRP A 38 5.49 -66.89 -8.52
N GLU A 39 4.96 -67.45 -7.43
CA GLU A 39 3.67 -67.02 -6.87
C GLU A 39 3.75 -65.57 -6.38
N SER A 40 4.85 -65.18 -5.71
CA SER A 40 5.09 -63.79 -5.32
C SER A 40 5.13 -62.83 -6.52
N ILE A 41 5.74 -63.25 -7.63
CA ILE A 41 5.79 -62.46 -8.87
C ILE A 41 4.40 -62.40 -9.52
N ASN A 42 3.64 -63.49 -9.50
CA ASN A 42 2.27 -63.51 -10.04
C ASN A 42 1.34 -62.56 -9.29
N VAL A 43 1.48 -62.45 -7.97
CA VAL A 43 0.74 -61.45 -7.18
C VAL A 43 1.08 -60.03 -7.63
N LEU A 44 2.36 -59.72 -7.87
CA LEU A 44 2.80 -58.42 -8.39
C LEU A 44 2.23 -58.14 -9.79
N LEU A 45 2.31 -59.11 -10.70
CA LEU A 45 1.76 -59.01 -12.05
C LEU A 45 0.26 -58.70 -12.01
N MET A 46 -0.50 -59.44 -11.20
CA MET A 46 -1.93 -59.24 -11.03
C MET A 46 -2.26 -57.87 -10.43
N THR A 47 -1.47 -57.39 -9.47
CA THR A 47 -1.60 -56.05 -8.88
C THR A 47 -1.46 -54.95 -9.95
N HIS A 48 -0.65 -55.20 -10.98
CA HIS A 48 -0.48 -54.32 -12.13
C HIS A 48 -1.40 -54.65 -13.32
N GLY A 49 -2.38 -55.55 -13.16
CA GLY A 49 -3.34 -55.92 -14.21
C GLY A 49 -2.78 -56.83 -15.31
N LEU A 50 -1.62 -57.44 -15.08
CA LEU A 50 -0.99 -58.40 -15.98
C LEU A 50 -1.43 -59.84 -15.66
N LYS A 51 -1.32 -60.73 -16.66
CA LYS A 51 -1.67 -62.15 -16.49
C LYS A 51 -0.60 -62.89 -15.69
N PRO A 52 -0.96 -63.84 -14.82
CA PRO A 52 -0.01 -64.64 -14.07
C PRO A 52 0.69 -65.65 -14.99
N LEU A 53 1.92 -65.97 -14.64
CA LEU A 53 2.74 -66.97 -15.31
C LEU A 53 2.44 -68.36 -14.72
N SER A 54 2.41 -69.38 -15.58
CA SER A 54 2.18 -70.77 -15.17
C SER A 54 3.42 -71.63 -15.41
N LEU A 55 3.72 -72.54 -14.47
CA LEU A 55 4.78 -73.52 -14.66
C LEU A 55 4.27 -74.68 -15.53
N VAL A 56 4.93 -74.90 -16.68
CA VAL A 56 4.56 -75.95 -17.64
C VAL A 56 5.27 -77.27 -17.30
N LYS A 57 4.57 -78.41 -17.44
CA LYS A 57 5.13 -79.76 -17.20
C LYS A 57 5.97 -80.21 -18.41
N ARG A 58 7.02 -81.02 -18.16
CA ARG A 58 8.03 -81.49 -19.14
C ARG A 58 7.49 -82.28 -20.36
N THR A 59 6.20 -82.54 -20.47
CA THR A 59 5.61 -83.32 -21.57
C THR A 59 5.51 -82.56 -22.89
N ASP A 60 5.46 -81.22 -22.86
CA ASP A 60 5.16 -80.39 -24.05
C ASP A 60 6.30 -79.41 -24.41
N MET A 61 7.51 -79.93 -24.71
CA MET A 61 8.71 -79.08 -24.87
C MET A 61 9.07 -78.69 -26.31
N LYS A 62 8.26 -79.06 -27.32
CA LYS A 62 8.65 -78.89 -28.73
C LYS A 62 8.73 -77.43 -29.20
N ASP A 63 8.04 -76.51 -28.50
CA ASP A 63 7.96 -75.08 -28.85
C ASP A 63 8.33 -74.13 -27.67
N LEU A 64 9.02 -74.63 -26.64
CA LEU A 64 9.34 -73.86 -25.42
C LEU A 64 10.84 -73.59 -25.30
N ILE A 65 11.18 -72.37 -24.86
CA ILE A 65 12.54 -72.01 -24.44
C ILE A 65 12.72 -72.43 -22.99
N ILE A 66 13.70 -73.30 -22.74
CA ILE A 66 14.01 -73.80 -21.40
C ILE A 66 15.16 -72.97 -20.82
N PHE A 67 14.92 -72.34 -19.68
CA PHE A 67 15.96 -71.66 -18.94
C PHE A 67 16.70 -72.63 -18.03
N ASP A 68 18.03 -72.50 -17.95
CA ASP A 68 18.79 -73.07 -16.86
C ASP A 68 18.40 -72.40 -15.52
N LYS A 69 18.74 -73.05 -14.40
CA LYS A 69 18.41 -72.57 -13.05
C LYS A 69 18.87 -71.13 -12.79
N GLN A 70 20.08 -70.79 -13.23
CA GLN A 70 20.66 -69.47 -12.99
C GLN A 70 19.96 -68.40 -13.84
N SER A 71 19.63 -68.71 -15.10
CA SER A 71 18.92 -67.80 -15.98
C SER A 71 17.46 -67.59 -15.56
N SER A 72 16.80 -68.65 -15.06
CA SER A 72 15.44 -68.56 -14.48
C SER A 72 15.42 -67.70 -13.21
N GLN A 73 16.38 -67.90 -12.30
CA GLN A 73 16.53 -67.07 -11.10
C GLN A 73 16.76 -65.59 -11.46
N ARG A 74 17.70 -65.31 -12.37
CA ARG A 74 17.95 -63.93 -12.86
C ARG A 74 16.70 -63.30 -13.47
N MET A 75 15.91 -64.08 -14.22
CA MET A 75 14.66 -63.58 -14.79
C MET A 75 13.64 -63.20 -13.70
N ARG A 76 13.49 -64.03 -12.67
CA ARG A 76 12.60 -63.74 -11.53
C ARG A 76 13.02 -62.49 -10.78
N GLU A 77 14.32 -62.36 -10.48
CA GLU A 77 14.88 -61.17 -9.82
C GLU A 77 14.64 -59.91 -10.67
N ASN A 78 14.93 -59.97 -11.98
CA ASN A 78 14.70 -58.85 -12.90
C ASN A 78 13.21 -58.45 -12.95
N LEU A 79 12.30 -59.42 -13.06
CA LEU A 79 10.85 -59.16 -13.09
C LEU A 79 10.38 -58.52 -11.79
N LYS A 80 10.84 -59.04 -10.64
CA LYS A 80 10.50 -58.48 -9.33
C LYS A 80 10.98 -57.03 -9.20
N THR A 81 12.24 -56.76 -9.49
CA THR A 81 12.80 -55.39 -9.44
C THR A 81 12.09 -54.45 -10.41
N LEU A 82 11.75 -54.91 -11.62
CA LEU A 82 11.00 -54.10 -12.58
C LEU A 82 9.60 -53.73 -12.08
N MET A 83 8.87 -54.65 -11.45
CA MET A 83 7.55 -54.37 -10.88
C MET A 83 7.60 -53.43 -9.68
N GLU A 84 8.57 -53.62 -8.78
CA GLU A 84 8.78 -52.72 -7.64
C GLU A 84 9.14 -51.30 -8.10
N GLU A 85 10.01 -51.17 -9.11
CA GLU A 85 10.37 -49.89 -9.69
C GLU A 85 9.18 -49.24 -10.43
N THR A 86 8.38 -50.03 -11.14
CA THR A 86 7.15 -49.53 -11.80
C THR A 86 6.16 -48.98 -10.78
N SER A 87 5.97 -49.68 -9.65
CA SER A 87 5.12 -49.20 -8.54
C SER A 87 5.62 -47.88 -7.97
N ARG A 88 6.94 -47.77 -7.73
CA ARG A 88 7.58 -46.54 -7.22
C ARG A 88 7.37 -45.37 -8.17
N GLN A 89 7.57 -45.60 -9.48
CA GLN A 89 7.35 -44.59 -10.51
C GLN A 89 5.89 -44.17 -10.62
N GLN A 90 4.93 -45.11 -10.55
CA GLN A 90 3.50 -44.79 -10.57
C GLN A 90 3.08 -43.94 -9.37
N ASN A 91 3.61 -44.22 -8.18
CA ASN A 91 3.35 -43.40 -7.00
C ASN A 91 3.95 -41.99 -7.16
N MET A 92 5.20 -41.88 -7.61
CA MET A 92 5.83 -40.58 -7.86
C MET A 92 5.05 -39.75 -8.89
N ILE A 93 4.59 -40.38 -9.98
CA ILE A 93 3.77 -39.70 -11.00
C ILE A 93 2.46 -39.18 -10.39
N ARG A 94 1.81 -39.97 -9.52
CA ARG A 94 0.59 -39.55 -8.84
C ARG A 94 0.83 -38.34 -7.93
N GLU A 95 1.85 -38.41 -7.08
CA GLU A 95 2.23 -37.31 -6.19
C GLU A 95 2.58 -36.03 -6.97
N LEU A 96 3.28 -36.17 -8.10
CA LEU A 96 3.59 -35.06 -9.00
C LEU A 96 2.32 -34.44 -9.60
N ILE A 97 1.34 -35.26 -10.03
CA ILE A 97 0.06 -34.77 -10.56
C ILE A 97 -0.73 -34.03 -9.48
N GLU A 98 -0.81 -34.60 -8.27
CA GLU A 98 -1.49 -33.98 -7.13
C GLU A 98 -0.84 -32.64 -6.77
N THR A 99 0.48 -32.62 -6.62
CA THR A 99 1.24 -31.40 -6.32
C THR A 99 1.09 -30.36 -7.43
N ASN A 100 1.14 -30.75 -8.71
CA ASN A 100 0.96 -29.83 -9.83
C ASN A 100 -0.44 -29.21 -9.83
N THR A 101 -1.46 -30.00 -9.48
CA THR A 101 -2.85 -29.52 -9.38
C THR A 101 -3.00 -28.53 -8.24
N GLN A 102 -2.41 -28.83 -7.07
CA GLN A 102 -2.42 -27.91 -5.93
C GLN A 102 -1.69 -26.59 -6.27
N LEU A 103 -0.50 -26.66 -6.87
CA LEU A 103 0.25 -25.47 -7.28
C LEU A 103 -0.51 -24.61 -8.29
N LYS A 104 -1.28 -25.22 -9.21
CA LYS A 104 -2.15 -24.48 -10.13
C LYS A 104 -3.26 -23.72 -9.40
N ASN A 105 -3.88 -24.36 -8.40
CA ASN A 105 -4.94 -23.73 -7.61
C ASN A 105 -4.38 -22.57 -6.77
N GLU A 106 -3.22 -22.77 -6.14
CA GLU A 106 -2.52 -21.72 -5.38
C GLU A 106 -2.13 -20.54 -6.28
N LEU A 107 -1.60 -20.82 -7.48
CA LEU A 107 -1.27 -19.78 -8.46
C LEU A 107 -2.51 -18.97 -8.86
N GLN A 108 -3.65 -19.62 -9.12
CA GLN A 108 -4.90 -18.94 -9.48
C GLN A 108 -5.44 -18.08 -8.33
N LEU A 109 -5.33 -18.57 -7.09
CA LEU A 109 -5.71 -17.81 -5.90
C LEU A 109 -4.83 -16.56 -5.73
N GLU A 110 -3.52 -16.73 -5.88
CA GLU A 110 -2.56 -15.63 -5.80
C GLU A 110 -2.74 -14.60 -6.92
N GLN A 111 -3.08 -15.04 -8.14
CA GLN A 111 -3.43 -14.13 -9.23
C GLN A 111 -4.67 -13.30 -8.91
N SER A 112 -5.72 -13.93 -8.36
CA SER A 112 -6.92 -13.21 -7.93
C SER A 112 -6.58 -12.18 -6.83
N ARG A 113 -5.78 -12.58 -5.84
CA ARG A 113 -5.35 -11.68 -4.75
C ARG A 113 -4.52 -10.52 -5.27
N ALA A 114 -3.63 -10.77 -6.23
CA ALA A 114 -2.81 -9.72 -6.84
C ALA A 114 -3.69 -8.72 -7.61
N ALA A 115 -4.67 -9.19 -8.37
CA ALA A 115 -5.61 -8.33 -9.10
C ALA A 115 -6.45 -7.46 -8.14
N ASP A 116 -6.95 -8.03 -7.04
CA ASP A 116 -7.68 -7.28 -6.02
C ASP A 116 -6.81 -6.19 -5.37
N GLN A 117 -5.54 -6.51 -5.11
CA GLN A 117 -4.59 -5.57 -4.52
C GLN A 117 -4.19 -4.47 -5.51
N GLU A 118 -4.04 -4.79 -6.79
CA GLU A 118 -3.81 -3.82 -7.86
C GLU A 118 -5.00 -2.86 -7.99
N GLN A 119 -6.22 -3.39 -8.03
CA GLN A 119 -7.43 -2.55 -8.08
C GLN A 119 -7.50 -1.61 -6.88
N ARG A 120 -7.24 -2.12 -5.68
CA ARG A 120 -7.21 -1.29 -4.47
C ARG A 120 -6.13 -0.20 -4.51
N ALA A 121 -4.96 -0.50 -5.08
CA ALA A 121 -3.91 0.50 -5.24
C ALA A 121 -4.34 1.62 -6.20
N ASN A 122 -4.97 1.26 -7.32
CA ASN A 122 -5.50 2.21 -8.30
C ASN A 122 -6.60 3.11 -7.68
N ASP A 123 -7.52 2.53 -6.91
CA ASP A 123 -8.57 3.30 -6.22
C ASP A 123 -7.97 4.32 -5.23
N LEU A 124 -6.94 3.91 -4.48
CA LEU A 124 -6.23 4.79 -3.54
C LEU A 124 -5.48 5.91 -4.27
N GLU A 125 -4.86 5.62 -5.41
CA GLU A 125 -4.18 6.63 -6.23
C GLU A 125 -5.17 7.67 -6.75
N GLN A 126 -6.36 7.24 -7.20
CA GLN A 126 -7.42 8.15 -7.64
C GLN A 126 -7.91 9.05 -6.50
N ILE A 127 -8.12 8.50 -5.30
CA ILE A 127 -8.51 9.28 -4.11
C ILE A 127 -7.41 10.29 -3.77
N MET A 128 -6.14 9.87 -3.81
CA MET A 128 -5.01 10.75 -3.53
C MET A 128 -4.93 11.92 -4.51
N GLU A 129 -5.10 11.68 -5.81
CA GLU A 129 -5.08 12.75 -6.81
C GLU A 129 -6.26 13.72 -6.65
N SER A 130 -7.45 13.21 -6.29
CA SER A 130 -8.62 14.03 -5.95
C SER A 130 -8.36 14.94 -4.73
N VAL A 131 -7.79 14.39 -3.66
CA VAL A 131 -7.42 15.16 -2.46
C VAL A 131 -6.38 16.21 -2.78
N LYS A 132 -5.36 15.86 -3.59
CA LYS A 132 -4.32 16.79 -4.02
C LYS A 132 -4.89 17.95 -4.84
N SER A 133 -5.80 17.67 -5.78
CA SER A 133 -6.52 18.71 -6.53
C SER A 133 -7.32 19.61 -5.59
N LYS A 134 -8.04 19.04 -4.61
CA LYS A 134 -8.84 19.81 -3.66
C LYS A 134 -7.98 20.71 -2.76
N ILE A 135 -6.82 20.23 -2.33
CA ILE A 135 -5.86 21.03 -1.57
C ILE A 135 -5.38 22.21 -2.41
N GLY A 136 -4.96 21.96 -3.65
CA GLY A 136 -4.52 23.03 -4.57
C GLY A 136 -5.59 24.10 -4.78
N GLU A 137 -6.84 23.70 -5.04
CA GLU A 137 -7.97 24.63 -5.15
C GLU A 137 -8.15 25.49 -3.89
N MET A 138 -8.10 24.88 -2.70
CA MET A 138 -8.26 25.61 -1.43
C MET A 138 -7.10 26.57 -1.17
N GLU A 139 -5.87 26.18 -1.50
CA GLU A 139 -4.68 27.02 -1.39
C GLU A 139 -4.77 28.23 -2.33
N ASP A 140 -5.17 28.03 -3.59
CA ASP A 140 -5.38 29.09 -4.57
C ASP A 140 -6.49 30.06 -4.16
N GLU A 141 -7.61 29.53 -3.69
CA GLU A 141 -8.69 30.36 -3.15
C GLU A 141 -8.24 31.18 -1.94
N SER A 142 -7.47 30.58 -1.03
CA SER A 142 -6.92 31.25 0.14
C SER A 142 -5.97 32.39 -0.27
N LEU A 143 -5.07 32.12 -1.20
CA LEU A 143 -4.14 33.11 -1.74
C LEU A 143 -4.88 34.26 -2.41
N ASN A 144 -5.91 33.95 -3.19
CA ASN A 144 -6.76 34.96 -3.82
C ASN A 144 -7.48 35.83 -2.80
N ARG A 145 -8.05 35.24 -1.72
CA ARG A 145 -8.68 36.00 -0.63
C ARG A 145 -7.69 36.95 0.04
N VAL A 146 -6.48 36.47 0.36
CA VAL A 146 -5.44 37.30 0.97
C VAL A 146 -5.03 38.45 0.03
N CYS A 147 -4.84 38.17 -1.26
CA CYS A 147 -4.51 39.19 -2.26
C CYS A 147 -5.60 40.27 -2.35
N GLN A 148 -6.87 39.87 -2.39
CA GLN A 148 -8.01 40.79 -2.39
C GLN A 148 -8.05 41.66 -1.13
N GLN A 149 -7.86 41.05 0.05
CA GLN A 149 -7.81 41.79 1.32
C GLN A 149 -6.65 42.77 1.36
N GLN A 150 -5.47 42.37 0.91
CA GLN A 150 -4.29 43.23 0.84
C GLN A 150 -4.52 44.45 -0.06
N ASN A 151 -5.15 44.24 -1.22
CA ASN A 151 -5.53 45.33 -2.12
C ASN A 151 -6.51 46.29 -1.44
N LYS A 152 -7.52 45.77 -0.76
CA LYS A 152 -8.51 46.60 -0.06
C LYS A 152 -7.89 47.42 1.07
N ILE A 153 -6.99 46.83 1.85
CA ILE A 153 -6.23 47.54 2.88
C ILE A 153 -5.39 48.65 2.23
N GLY A 154 -4.73 48.36 1.11
CA GLY A 154 -3.95 49.34 0.36
C GLY A 154 -4.78 50.55 -0.10
N GLU A 155 -6.00 50.32 -0.60
CA GLU A 155 -6.95 51.39 -0.95
C GLU A 155 -7.35 52.23 0.26
N LEU A 156 -7.79 51.58 1.35
CA LEU A 156 -8.21 52.25 2.57
C LEU A 156 -7.10 53.10 3.19
N GLN A 157 -5.85 52.62 3.13
CA GLN A 157 -4.70 53.41 3.58
C GLN A 157 -4.47 54.67 2.74
N LYS A 158 -4.68 54.59 1.42
CA LYS A 158 -4.59 55.76 0.53
C LYS A 158 -5.71 56.76 0.84
N GLU A 159 -6.95 56.29 1.01
CA GLU A 159 -8.10 57.13 1.39
C GLU A 159 -7.88 57.80 2.75
N HIS A 160 -7.40 57.05 3.75
CA HIS A 160 -7.09 57.59 5.06
C HIS A 160 -6.05 58.73 4.98
N LYS A 161 -4.96 58.54 4.23
CA LYS A 161 -3.95 59.58 4.02
C LYS A 161 -4.54 60.82 3.33
N ALA A 162 -5.38 60.63 2.31
CA ALA A 162 -6.04 61.73 1.61
C ALA A 162 -7.01 62.51 2.53
N LEU A 163 -7.81 61.81 3.33
CA LEU A 163 -8.70 62.42 4.32
C LEU A 163 -7.92 63.16 5.41
N GLN A 164 -6.83 62.57 5.90
CA GLN A 164 -5.97 63.22 6.88
C GLN A 164 -5.39 64.54 6.36
N ALA A 165 -4.91 64.56 5.11
CA ALA A 165 -4.42 65.77 4.46
C ALA A 165 -5.53 66.83 4.33
N LYS A 166 -6.75 66.45 3.92
CA LYS A 166 -7.91 67.35 3.88
C LYS A 166 -8.25 67.92 5.25
N CYS A 167 -8.26 67.09 6.30
CA CYS A 167 -8.51 67.54 7.67
C CYS A 167 -7.47 68.55 8.15
N GLN A 168 -6.18 68.33 7.86
CA GLN A 168 -5.12 69.28 8.18
C GLN A 168 -5.31 70.60 7.43
N HIS A 169 -5.63 70.54 6.13
CA HIS A 169 -5.92 71.72 5.32
C HIS A 169 -7.07 72.55 5.90
N TYR A 170 -8.20 71.92 6.25
CA TYR A 170 -9.34 72.63 6.85
C TYR A 170 -9.04 73.19 8.24
N LYS A 171 -8.21 72.51 9.05
CA LYS A 171 -7.75 73.08 10.33
C LYS A 171 -6.94 74.36 10.10
N LYS A 172 -6.01 74.36 9.15
CA LYS A 172 -5.22 75.56 8.80
C LYS A 172 -6.12 76.69 8.31
N LYS A 173 -7.01 76.43 7.35
CA LYS A 173 -7.94 77.42 6.81
C LYS A 173 -8.83 78.04 7.90
N ARG A 174 -9.27 77.24 8.88
CA ARG A 174 -10.04 77.74 10.03
C ARG A 174 -9.22 78.71 10.88
N MET A 175 -7.95 78.42 11.14
CA MET A 175 -7.08 79.34 11.90
C MET A 175 -6.88 80.66 11.15
N GLU A 176 -6.59 80.62 9.85
CA GLU A 176 -6.45 81.81 8.99
C GLU A 176 -7.74 82.66 9.00
N GLN A 177 -8.91 82.02 8.95
CA GLN A 177 -10.21 82.71 9.06
C GLN A 177 -10.41 83.32 10.45
N GLN A 178 -10.02 82.62 11.52
CA GLN A 178 -10.15 83.13 12.90
C GLN A 178 -9.25 84.37 13.12
N GLU A 179 -8.04 84.37 12.58
CA GLU A 179 -7.13 85.52 12.59
C GLU A 179 -7.71 86.71 11.81
N THR A 180 -8.28 86.44 10.63
CA THR A 180 -8.94 87.47 9.81
C THR A 180 -10.12 88.10 10.55
N ILE A 181 -10.98 87.27 11.17
CA ILE A 181 -12.11 87.75 11.96
C ILE A 181 -11.63 88.63 13.13
N ALA A 182 -10.60 88.19 13.85
CA ALA A 182 -10.05 88.95 14.97
C ALA A 182 -9.47 90.32 14.52
N SER A 183 -8.80 90.36 13.36
CA SER A 183 -8.31 91.61 12.77
C SER A 183 -9.45 92.55 12.41
N LEU A 184 -10.48 92.06 11.72
CA LEU A 184 -11.64 92.87 11.34
C LEU A 184 -12.41 93.39 12.56
N GLN A 185 -12.56 92.57 13.61
CA GLN A 185 -13.18 93.01 14.87
C GLN A 185 -12.39 94.16 15.51
N LYS A 186 -11.05 94.10 15.49
CA LYS A 186 -10.18 95.17 15.99
C LYS A 186 -10.33 96.45 15.15
N ASP A 187 -10.44 96.32 13.83
CA ASP A 187 -10.64 97.44 12.93
C ASP A 187 -12.00 98.12 13.14
N ILE A 188 -13.08 97.34 13.28
CA ILE A 188 -14.42 97.86 13.60
C ILE A 188 -14.38 98.64 14.90
N TYR A 189 -13.81 98.07 15.97
CA TYR A 189 -13.73 98.76 17.26
C TYR A 189 -12.97 100.10 17.16
N ARG A 190 -11.84 100.12 16.45
CA ARG A 190 -11.06 101.34 16.22
C ARG A 190 -11.88 102.38 15.45
N LEU A 191 -12.50 101.99 14.33
CA LEU A 191 -13.29 102.89 13.49
C LEU A 191 -14.52 103.43 14.24
N THR A 192 -15.19 102.61 15.05
CA THR A 192 -16.31 103.06 15.89
C THR A 192 -15.86 104.14 16.86
N LYS A 193 -14.70 103.97 17.52
CA LYS A 193 -14.15 104.96 18.45
C LYS A 193 -13.75 106.26 17.74
N GLU A 194 -13.08 106.16 16.59
CA GLU A 194 -12.74 107.33 15.76
C GLU A 194 -13.99 108.10 15.32
N GLU A 195 -15.06 107.39 14.96
CA GLU A 195 -16.35 107.97 14.59
C GLU A 195 -17.05 108.64 15.77
N GLU A 196 -17.05 108.02 16.96
CA GLU A 196 -17.57 108.62 18.20
C GLU A 196 -16.84 109.93 18.54
N GLU A 197 -15.50 109.95 18.46
CA GLU A 197 -14.68 111.15 18.68
C GLU A 197 -14.98 112.25 17.65
N ARG A 198 -15.19 111.87 16.38
CA ARG A 198 -15.59 112.79 15.31
C ARG A 198 -16.96 113.41 15.59
N ILE A 199 -17.95 112.60 16.00
CA ILE A 199 -19.30 113.07 16.38
C ILE A 199 -19.23 114.05 17.55
N VAL A 200 -18.48 113.72 18.61
CA VAL A 200 -18.28 114.62 19.76
C VAL A 200 -17.67 115.95 19.32
N THR A 201 -16.65 115.90 18.47
CA THR A 201 -16.00 117.10 17.92
C THR A 201 -16.96 117.94 17.09
N GLN A 202 -17.72 117.31 16.19
CA GLN A 202 -18.70 117.98 15.35
C GLN A 202 -19.82 118.63 16.19
N ASN A 203 -20.35 117.93 17.19
CA ASN A 203 -21.36 118.46 18.11
C ASN A 203 -20.84 119.67 18.91
N ARG A 204 -19.57 119.64 19.32
CA ARG A 204 -18.91 120.78 19.99
C ARG A 204 -18.81 121.99 19.06
N VAL A 205 -18.37 121.80 17.82
CA VAL A 205 -18.27 122.87 16.81
C VAL A 205 -19.65 123.44 16.49
N PHE A 206 -20.66 122.58 16.29
CA PHE A 206 -22.04 122.99 16.05
C PHE A 206 -22.59 123.83 17.20
N SER A 207 -22.42 123.38 18.44
CA SER A 207 -22.83 124.12 19.63
C SER A 207 -22.17 125.50 19.75
N TYR A 208 -20.90 125.62 19.36
CA TYR A 208 -20.18 126.89 19.33
C TYR A 208 -20.71 127.84 18.26
N LEU A 209 -21.03 127.32 17.07
CA LEU A 209 -21.62 128.10 15.99
C LEU A 209 -23.02 128.59 16.34
N CYS A 210 -23.90 127.74 16.89
CA CYS A 210 -25.25 128.13 17.30
C CYS A 210 -25.25 129.29 18.32
N LYS A 211 -24.25 129.36 19.21
CA LYS A 211 -24.10 130.47 20.18
C LYS A 211 -23.68 131.80 19.53
N ARG A 212 -23.18 131.79 18.30
CA ARG A 212 -22.76 132.96 17.54
C ARG A 212 -23.77 133.41 16.49
N VAL A 213 -24.88 132.69 16.31
CA VAL A 213 -25.98 133.08 15.42
C VAL A 213 -26.87 134.09 16.17
N PRO A 214 -27.18 135.27 15.59
CA PRO A 214 -28.13 136.20 16.20
C PRO A 214 -29.51 135.55 16.29
N HIS A 215 -30.06 135.37 17.49
CA HIS A 215 -31.41 134.85 17.68
C HIS A 215 -32.45 135.84 17.09
N THR A 216 -33.01 135.53 15.93
CA THR A 216 -34.18 136.23 15.38
C THR A 216 -35.48 135.65 15.95
N ILE A 217 -36.29 136.53 16.55
CA ILE A 217 -37.71 136.58 16.99
C ILE A 217 -38.62 135.32 17.00
N LEU A 218 -38.32 134.20 16.33
CA LEU A 218 -39.24 133.04 16.19
C LEU A 218 -39.11 131.94 17.27
N ASP A 219 -38.17 132.03 18.23
CA ASP A 219 -37.90 130.98 19.22
C ASP A 219 -38.67 131.09 20.56
N ARG A 220 -39.74 131.90 20.64
CA ARG A 220 -40.64 131.95 21.81
C ARG A 220 -42.06 131.57 21.42
N GLN A 221 -42.39 130.28 21.47
CA GLN A 221 -43.74 129.75 21.66
C GLN A 221 -43.69 128.37 22.32
#